data_AF-A0A7X8PZY8-F1
#
_entry.id   AF-A0A7X8PZY8-F1
#
_cell.length_a   1.000
_cell.length_b   1.000
_cell.length_c   1.000
_cell.angle_alpha   90.00
_cell.angle_beta   90.00
_cell.angle_gamma   90.00
#
_symmetry.space_group_name_H-M   'P 1'
#
loop_
_entity.id
_entity.type
_entity.pdbx_description
1 polymer ?
#
loop_
_entity_poly.entity_id
_entity_poly.type
_entity_poly.pdbx_seq_one_letter_code
_entity_poly.pdbx_strand_id
1 'polypeptide(L)'
;MVLLNAIIYFFMLIVPGLISEWYYNWLSRVRQRTIVATALIFNLFIFLTNLIVLRVFNDVYTVENLREHFLCLSFTPKYGILSIIVATIFGILFGILARIFWIRNRNEN
;
A
#
# COMPACT_ATOMS: atom_id res chain seq x y z
N MET A 1 26.41 6.51 -2.42
CA MET A 1 25.55 5.73 -1.50
C MET A 1 24.20 6.41 -1.22
N VAL A 2 24.15 7.73 -0.96
CA VAL A 2 22.89 8.44 -0.68
C VAL A 2 21.85 8.35 -1.82
N LEU A 3 22.28 8.50 -3.07
CA LEU A 3 21.37 8.44 -4.23
C LEU A 3 20.70 7.06 -4.39
N LEU A 4 21.47 5.98 -4.21
CA LEU A 4 20.97 4.60 -4.34
C LEU A 4 19.90 4.31 -3.27
N ASN A 5 20.14 4.72 -2.02
CA ASN A 5 19.17 4.54 -0.95
C ASN A 5 17.90 5.36 -1.18
N ALA A 6 18.02 6.59 -1.68
CA ALA A 6 16.86 7.40 -2.04
C ALA A 6 15.99 6.73 -3.12
N ILE A 7 16.63 6.14 -4.14
CA ILE A 7 15.94 5.38 -5.19
C ILE A 7 15.22 4.16 -4.58
N ILE A 8 15.88 3.41 -3.71
CA ILE A 8 15.29 2.24 -3.05
C ILE A 8 14.06 2.64 -2.23
N TYR A 9 14.16 3.66 -1.38
CA TYR A 9 13.02 4.12 -0.57
C TYR A 9 11.87 4.66 -1.42
N PHE A 10 12.18 5.34 -2.53
CA PHE A 10 11.17 5.82 -3.48
C PHE A 10 10.39 4.65 -4.11
N PHE A 11 11.08 3.64 -4.61
CA PHE A 11 10.42 2.44 -5.15
C PHE A 11 9.64 1.69 -4.08
N MET A 12 10.19 1.59 -2.87
CA MET A 12 9.56 0.94 -1.75
C MET A 12 8.24 1.59 -1.31
N LEU A 13 8.11 2.90 -1.52
CA LEU A 13 6.87 3.64 -1.29
C LEU A 13 5.87 3.53 -2.44
N ILE A 14 6.33 3.38 -3.69
CA ILE A 14 5.45 3.43 -4.86
C ILE A 14 4.97 2.05 -5.32
N VAL A 15 5.87 1.08 -5.31
CA VAL A 15 5.62 -0.30 -5.79
C VAL A 15 4.45 -0.97 -5.09
N PRO A 16 4.27 -0.86 -3.75
CA PRO A 16 3.15 -1.52 -3.07
C PRO A 16 1.78 -1.05 -3.57
N GLY A 17 1.58 0.24 -3.81
CA GLY A 17 0.32 0.78 -4.30
C GLY A 17 0.02 0.40 -5.74
N LEU A 18 1.05 0.24 -6.58
CA LEU A 18 0.90 -0.32 -7.94
C LEU A 18 0.47 -1.79 -7.88
N ILE A 19 1.04 -2.58 -6.96
CA ILE A 19 0.62 -3.98 -6.74
C ILE A 19 -0.86 -4.02 -6.30
N SER A 20 -1.23 -3.15 -5.34
CA SER A 20 -2.60 -3.07 -4.83
C SER A 20 -3.60 -2.69 -5.93
N GLU A 21 -3.26 -1.69 -6.73
CA GLU A 21 -4.06 -1.22 -7.86
C GLU A 21 -4.22 -2.29 -8.94
N TRP A 22 -3.18 -3.08 -9.21
CA TRP A 22 -3.25 -4.23 -10.11
C TRP A 22 -4.26 -5.28 -9.64
N TYR A 23 -4.20 -5.69 -8.36
CA TYR A 23 -5.18 -6.61 -7.77
C TYR A 23 -6.59 -6.03 -7.79
N TYR A 24 -6.74 -4.74 -7.47
CA TYR A 24 -8.02 -4.04 -7.49
C TYR A 24 -8.65 -4.04 -8.88
N ASN A 25 -7.89 -3.68 -9.92
CA ASN A 25 -8.38 -3.65 -11.31
C ASN A 25 -8.74 -5.05 -11.79
N TRP A 26 -7.92 -6.06 -11.45
CA TRP A 26 -8.18 -7.44 -11.82
C TRP A 26 -9.49 -7.97 -11.21
N LEU A 27 -9.75 -7.68 -9.93
CA LEU A 27 -10.92 -8.18 -9.21
C LEU A 27 -12.19 -7.38 -9.48
N SER A 28 -12.09 -6.06 -9.59
CA SER A 28 -13.26 -5.21 -9.83
C SER A 28 -13.83 -5.39 -11.23
N ARG A 29 -13.02 -5.82 -12.21
CA ARG A 29 -13.35 -5.88 -13.65
C ARG A 29 -13.86 -4.54 -14.22
N VAL A 30 -13.70 -3.45 -13.49
CA VAL A 30 -14.04 -2.10 -13.93
C VAL A 30 -12.76 -1.46 -14.46
N ARG A 31 -12.75 -1.07 -15.73
CA ARG A 31 -11.58 -0.41 -16.32
C ARG A 31 -11.47 1.01 -15.76
N GLN A 32 -10.60 1.22 -14.79
CA GLN A 32 -10.32 2.55 -14.28
C GLN A 32 -9.53 3.38 -15.30
N ARG A 33 -9.96 4.62 -15.53
CA ARG A 33 -9.23 5.59 -16.38
C ARG A 33 -8.03 6.22 -15.66
N THR A 34 -7.96 6.14 -14.33
CA THR A 34 -6.99 6.88 -13.49
C THR A 34 -6.18 5.95 -12.58
N ILE A 35 -5.48 4.99 -13.19
CA ILE A 35 -4.56 4.01 -12.58
C ILE A 35 -3.58 4.67 -11.60
N VAL A 36 -2.97 5.79 -12.00
CA VAL A 36 -1.95 6.47 -11.19
C VAL A 36 -2.54 7.07 -9.92
N ALA A 37 -3.72 7.68 -10.01
CA ALA A 37 -4.37 8.31 -8.85
C ALA A 37 -4.79 7.25 -7.83
N THR A 38 -5.30 6.10 -8.28
CA THR A 38 -5.74 5.03 -7.39
C THR A 38 -4.55 4.31 -6.76
N ALA A 39 -3.46 4.10 -7.50
CA ALA A 39 -2.21 3.61 -6.92
C ALA A 39 -1.64 4.54 -5.84
N LEU A 40 -1.70 5.87 -6.04
CA LEU A 40 -1.27 6.85 -5.04
C LEU A 40 -2.13 6.82 -3.78
N ILE A 41 -3.46 6.68 -3.94
CA ILE A 41 -4.37 6.52 -2.80
C ILE A 41 -4.05 5.24 -2.03
N PHE A 42 -3.84 4.12 -2.72
CA PHE A 42 -3.43 2.87 -2.07
C PHE A 42 -2.10 3.02 -1.35
N ASN A 43 -1.11 3.70 -1.93
CA ASN A 43 0.15 3.99 -1.27
C ASN A 43 -0.03 4.78 0.03
N LEU A 44 -0.93 5.77 0.04
CA LEU A 44 -1.25 6.54 1.24
C LEU A 44 -1.84 5.63 2.34
N PHE A 45 -2.79 4.76 1.98
CA PHE A 45 -3.40 3.81 2.92
C PHE A 45 -2.39 2.80 3.46
N ILE A 46 -1.58 2.20 2.58
CA ILE A 46 -0.53 1.24 2.96
C ILE A 46 0.47 1.91 3.90
N PHE A 47 0.88 3.14 3.61
CA PHE A 47 1.80 3.90 4.46
C PHE A 47 1.20 4.16 5.85
N LEU A 48 -0.05 4.62 5.93
CA LEU A 48 -0.76 4.85 7.19
C LEU A 48 -0.91 3.55 8.00
N THR A 49 -1.33 2.47 7.35
CA THR A 49 -1.47 1.16 8.00
C THR A 49 -0.14 0.65 8.50
N ASN A 50 0.93 0.76 7.71
CA ASN A 50 2.27 0.37 8.17
C ASN A 50 2.71 1.19 9.39
N LEU A 51 2.40 2.49 9.42
CA LEU A 51 2.71 3.34 10.58
C LEU A 51 1.96 2.85 11.83
N ILE A 52 0.68 2.51 11.70
CA ILE A 52 -0.13 1.95 12.78
C ILE A 52 0.41 0.58 13.24
N VAL A 53 0.72 -0.32 12.30
CA VAL A 53 1.26 -1.64 12.60
C VAL A 53 2.61 -1.52 13.31
N LEU A 54 3.50 -0.64 12.85
CA LEU A 54 4.78 -0.38 13.50
C LEU A 54 4.62 0.21 14.90
N ARG A 55 3.62 1.08 15.09
CA ARG A 55 3.29 1.62 16.41
C ARG A 55 2.84 0.52 17.38
N VAL A 56 2.02 -0.43 16.92
CA VAL A 56 1.52 -1.54 17.75
C VAL A 56 2.59 -2.60 18.03
N PHE A 57 3.43 -2.92 17.05
CA PHE A 57 4.41 -4.01 17.18
C PHE A 57 5.77 -3.59 17.73
N ASN A 58 6.18 -2.33 17.55
CA ASN A 58 7.52 -1.85 17.94
C ASN A 58 7.49 -0.59 18.80
N ASP A 59 6.33 -0.16 19.32
CA ASP A 59 6.23 1.04 20.18
C ASP A 59 6.79 2.31 19.51
N VAL A 60 6.73 2.37 18.17
CA VAL A 60 7.20 3.52 17.40
C VAL A 60 6.09 4.58 17.36
N TYR A 61 6.17 5.56 18.27
CA TYR A 61 5.16 6.60 18.44
C TYR A 61 5.37 7.87 17.60
N THR A 62 6.58 8.10 17.10
CA THR A 62 6.95 9.36 16.43
C THR A 62 7.65 9.13 15.10
N VAL A 63 7.53 10.11 14.19
CA VAL A 63 8.18 10.09 12.86
C VAL A 63 9.71 10.07 13.00
N GLU A 64 10.26 10.72 14.03
CA GLU A 64 11.68 10.67 14.39
C GLU A 64 12.15 9.24 14.73
N ASN A 65 11.40 8.49 15.54
CA ASN A 65 11.74 7.08 15.86
C ASN A 65 11.65 6.18 14.63
N LEU A 66 10.73 6.49 13.71
CA LEU A 66 10.61 5.80 12.43
C LEU A 66 11.89 5.99 11.60
N ARG A 67 12.43 7.22 11.57
CA ARG A 67 13.67 7.55 10.86
C ARG A 67 14.89 6.83 11.44
N GLU A 68 15.01 6.77 12.77
CA GLU A 68 16.08 6.01 13.43
C GLU A 68 16.00 4.51 13.13
N HIS A 69 14.78 3.95 13.10
CA HIS A 69 14.59 2.56 12.73
C HIS A 69 14.85 2.31 11.23
N PHE A 70 14.46 3.22 10.34
CA PHE A 70 14.74 3.12 8.89
C PHE A 70 16.24 3.21 8.55
N LEU A 71 17.03 3.92 9.37
CA LEU A 71 18.49 3.94 9.26
C LEU A 71 19.12 2.56 9.56
N CYS A 72 18.39 1.69 10.26
CA CYS A 72 18.82 0.31 10.48
C CYS A 72 18.54 -0.53 9.23
N LEU A 73 19.59 -1.07 8.62
CA LEU A 73 19.51 -1.88 7.39
C LEU A 73 18.52 -3.05 7.48
N SER A 74 18.27 -3.57 8.68
CA SER A 74 17.34 -4.68 8.93
C SER A 74 15.86 -4.27 8.87
N PHE A 75 15.56 -2.98 9.07
CA PHE A 75 14.20 -2.46 9.08
C PHE A 75 13.65 -2.24 7.66
N THR A 76 14.53 -1.90 6.72
CA THR A 76 14.17 -1.71 5.31
C THR A 76 13.56 -2.98 4.70
N PRO A 77 14.20 -4.17 4.67
CA PRO A 77 13.58 -5.37 4.10
C PRO A 77 12.29 -5.80 4.83
N LYS A 78 12.25 -5.65 6.16
CA LYS A 78 11.05 -5.97 6.97
C LYS A 78 9.86 -5.07 6.61
N TYR A 79 10.08 -3.77 6.47
CA TYR A 79 9.06 -2.81 6.05
C TYR A 79 8.58 -3.10 4.62
N GLY A 80 9.47 -3.52 3.74
CA GLY A 80 9.12 -3.86 2.35
C GLY A 80 8.18 -5.04 2.27
N ILE A 81 8.51 -6.11 3.00
CA ILE A 81 7.66 -7.30 3.10
C ILE A 81 6.29 -6.93 3.70
N LEU A 82 6.27 -6.16 4.78
CA LEU A 82 5.03 -5.71 5.43
C LEU A 82 4.15 -4.92 4.45
N SER A 83 4.75 -3.98 3.72
CA SER A 83 4.05 -3.15 2.73
C SER A 83 3.41 -3.98 1.62
N ILE A 84 4.10 -5.03 1.14
CA ILE A 84 3.56 -5.92 0.11
C ILE A 84 2.38 -6.73 0.64
N ILE A 85 2.45 -7.23 1.87
CA ILE A 85 1.35 -7.97 2.51
C ILE A 85 0.12 -7.05 2.64
N VAL A 86 0.31 -5.85 3.18
CA VAL A 86 -0.77 -4.86 3.36
C VAL A 86 -1.36 -4.43 2.01
N ALA A 87 -0.50 -4.18 1.01
CA ALA A 87 -0.93 -3.85 -0.35
C ALA A 87 -1.82 -4.93 -0.97
N THR A 88 -1.43 -6.20 -0.81
CA THR A 88 -2.17 -7.35 -1.33
C THR A 88 -3.53 -7.45 -0.66
N ILE A 89 -3.59 -7.33 0.67
CA ILE A 89 -4.84 -7.35 1.44
C ILE A 89 -5.79 -6.24 0.98
N PHE A 90 -5.29 -5.00 0.87
CA PHE A 90 -6.12 -3.88 0.42
C PHE A 90 -6.60 -4.04 -1.02
N GLY A 91 -5.73 -4.45 -1.94
CA GLY A 91 -6.08 -4.62 -3.34
C GLY A 91 -7.19 -5.66 -3.51
N ILE A 92 -7.10 -6.76 -2.76
CA ILE A 92 -8.11 -7.82 -2.74
C ILE A 92 -9.43 -7.32 -2.12
N LEU A 93 -9.39 -6.72 -0.93
CA LEU A 93 -10.58 -6.24 -0.24
C LEU A 93 -11.35 -5.21 -1.08
N PHE A 94 -10.66 -4.15 -1.54
CA PHE A 94 -11.30 -3.13 -2.34
C PHE A 94 -11.76 -3.65 -3.70
N GLY A 95 -11.03 -4.58 -4.30
CA GLY A 95 -11.44 -5.24 -5.55
C GLY A 95 -12.73 -6.04 -5.39
N ILE A 96 -12.86 -6.81 -4.30
CA ILE A 96 -14.08 -7.57 -3.97
C ILE A 96 -15.23 -6.61 -3.65
N LEU A 97 -15.01 -5.58 -2.82
CA LEU A 97 -16.05 -4.58 -2.50
C LEU A 97 -16.58 -3.90 -3.77
N ALA A 98 -15.69 -3.46 -4.66
CA ALA A 98 -16.08 -2.83 -5.91
C ALA A 98 -16.93 -3.77 -6.78
N ARG A 99 -16.57 -5.06 -6.85
CA ARG A 99 -17.34 -6.07 -7.59
C ARG A 99 -18.74 -6.26 -7.00
N ILE A 100 -18.87 -6.36 -5.68
CA ILE A 100 -20.17 -6.51 -5.00
C ILE A 100 -21.05 -5.28 -5.24
N PHE A 101 -20.47 -4.08 -5.09
CA PHE A 101 -21.21 -2.83 -5.26
C PHE A 101 -21.71 -2.66 -6.71
N TRP A 102 -20.88 -3.03 -7.69
CA TRP A 102 -21.24 -2.96 -9.09
C TRP A 102 -22.36 -3.96 -9.46
N ILE A 103 -22.33 -5.18 -8.92
CA ILE A 103 -23.41 -6.17 -9.10
C ILE A 103 -24.72 -5.65 -8.48
N ARG A 104 -24.66 -5.08 -7.26
CA ARG A 104 -25.86 -4.53 -6.60
C ARG A 104 -26.50 -3.42 -7.43
N ASN A 105 -25.69 -2.47 -7.91
CA ASN A 105 -26.19 -1.33 -8.68
C ASN A 105 -26.72 -1.72 -10.07
N ARG A 106 -26.36 -2.89 -10.58
CA ARG A 106 -26.91 -3.44 -11.84
C ARG A 106 -28.26 -4.11 -11.66
N ASN A 107 -28.60 -4.56 -10.45
CA ASN A 107 -29.90 -5.18 -10.14
C ASN A 107 -30.97 -4.16 -9.73
N GLU A 108 -30.57 -2.93 -9.38
CA GLU A 108 -31.49 -1.83 -9.02
C GLU A 108 -31.90 -0.96 -10.23
N ASN A 109 -31.26 -1.15 -11.39
CA ASN A 109 -31.61 -0.53 -12.67
C ASN A 109 -32.25 -1.55 -13.62
#